data_AF-R0KQ42-F1
#
_entry.id   AF-R0KQ42-F1
#
_cell.length_a   1.000
_cell.length_b   1.000
_cell.length_c   1.000
_cell.angle_alpha   90.00
_cell.angle_beta   90.00
_cell.angle_gamma   90.00
#
_symmetry.space_group_name_H-M   'P 1'
#
loop_
_entity.id
_entity.type
_entity.pdbx_description
1 polymer ?
#
loop_
_entity_poly.entity_id
_entity_poly.type
_entity_poly.pdbx_seq_one_letter_code
_entity_poly.pdbx_strand_id
1 'polypeptide(L)' 'ASLLQVIKARVKALLVPRYKIVVVTHIGQLNEQSMQIGSRCLWDPATDTFSSYVFKNTSLFALANVYAIYFE' A
#
# COMPACT_ATOMS: atom_id res chain seq x y z
N ALA A 1 -7.41 1.38 -15.77
CA ALA A 1 -6.77 2.07 -14.63
C ALA A 1 -5.78 1.11 -13.98
N SER A 2 -4.60 1.58 -13.56
CA SER A 2 -3.63 0.72 -12.87
C SER A 2 -4.12 0.35 -11.46
N LEU A 3 -3.63 -0.77 -10.90
CA LEU A 3 -4.01 -1.24 -9.56
C LEU A 3 -3.85 -0.14 -8.50
N LEU A 4 -2.73 0.59 -8.53
CA LEU A 4 -2.44 1.71 -7.65
C LEU A 4 -3.50 2.81 -7.72
N GLN A 5 -3.97 3.16 -8.92
CA GLN A 5 -5.02 4.17 -9.11
C GLN A 5 -6.36 3.70 -8.51
N VAL A 6 -6.71 2.43 -8.71
CA VAL A 6 -7.96 1.85 -8.18
C VAL A 6 -7.93 1.84 -6.65
N ILE A 7 -6.83 1.38 -6.03
CA ILE A 7 -6.68 1.37 -4.58
C ILE A 7 -6.77 2.82 -4.04
N LYS A 8 -6.00 3.75 -4.62
CA LYS A 8 -6.01 5.15 -4.18
C LYS A 8 -7.40 5.78 -4.30
N ALA A 9 -8.14 5.51 -5.39
CA ALA A 9 -9.49 6.02 -5.57
C ALA A 9 -10.47 5.45 -4.53
N ARG A 10 -10.41 4.14 -4.26
CA ARG A 10 -11.27 3.50 -3.25
C ARG A 10 -10.99 3.99 -1.84
N VAL A 11 -9.72 4.15 -1.47
CA VAL A 11 -9.35 4.68 -0.16
C VAL A 11 -9.79 6.14 -0.02
N LYS A 12 -9.62 6.96 -1.06
CA LYS A 12 -10.14 8.34 -1.06
C LYS A 12 -11.66 8.42 -0.93
N ALA A 13 -12.39 7.45 -1.48
CA ALA A 13 -13.85 7.38 -1.37
C ALA A 13 -14.34 7.10 0.06
N LEU A 14 -13.48 6.66 0.98
CA LEU A 14 -13.79 6.54 2.41
C LEU A 14 -13.87 7.89 3.12
N LEU A 15 -13.51 8.99 2.43
CA LEU A 15 -13.61 10.36 2.92
C LEU A 15 -12.91 10.59 4.27
N VAL A 16 -11.77 9.92 4.50
CA VAL A 16 -10.97 10.12 5.72
C VAL A 16 -10.37 11.53 5.68
N PRO A 17 -10.88 12.47 6.50
CA PRO A 17 -10.49 13.87 6.40
C PRO A 17 -9.07 14.05 6.95
N ARG A 18 -8.35 15.07 6.46
CA ARG A 18 -7.00 15.43 6.95
C ARG A 18 -5.94 14.34 6.80
N TYR A 19 -6.10 13.42 5.84
CA TYR A 19 -5.04 12.45 5.52
C TYR A 19 -4.62 12.53 4.05
N LYS A 20 -3.30 12.64 3.83
CA LYS A 20 -2.67 12.41 2.54
C LYS A 20 -2.48 10.91 2.34
N ILE A 21 -3.10 10.38 1.30
CA ILE A 21 -3.01 8.95 0.95
C ILE A 21 -1.90 8.70 -0.06
N VAL A 22 -0.94 7.86 0.33
CA VAL A 22 0.14 7.34 -0.51
C VAL A 22 -0.06 5.84 -0.69
N VAL A 23 -0.04 5.37 -1.93
CA VAL A 23 -0.18 3.94 -2.25
C VAL A 23 1.10 3.48 -2.95
N VAL A 24 1.68 2.38 -2.49
CA VAL A 24 2.84 1.72 -3.10
C VAL A 24 2.46 0.27 -3.37
N THR A 25 2.55 -0.16 -4.62
CA THR A 25 2.23 -1.54 -5.01
C THR A 25 3.42 -2.20 -5.69
N HIS A 26 3.73 -3.43 -5.30
CA HIS A 26 4.73 -4.28 -5.93
C HIS A 26 4.01 -5.47 -6.56
N ILE A 27 4.24 -5.72 -7.84
CA ILE A 27 3.71 -6.89 -8.54
C ILE A 27 4.88 -7.59 -9.20
N GLY A 28 4.97 -8.91 -9.06
CA GLY A 28 6.03 -9.68 -9.71
C GLY A 28 5.64 -11.14 -9.90
N GLN A 29 6.39 -11.81 -10.75
CA GLN A 29 6.20 -13.21 -11.09
C GLN A 29 6.78 -14.13 -10.00
N LEU A 30 6.16 -15.29 -9.81
CA LEU A 30 6.64 -16.34 -8.91
C LEU A 30 7.44 -17.36 -9.72
N ASN A 31 8.75 -17.17 -9.83
CA ASN A 31 9.67 -18.06 -10.55
C ASN A 31 10.62 -18.78 -9.59
N GLU A 32 10.08 -19.34 -8.50
CA GLU A 32 10.87 -20.02 -7.46
C GLU A 32 11.95 -19.14 -6.80
N GLN A 33 11.80 -17.82 -6.91
CA GLN A 33 12.68 -16.82 -6.30
C GLN A 33 12.19 -16.50 -4.88
N SER A 34 13.13 -16.35 -3.94
CA SER A 34 12.83 -15.77 -2.62
C SER A 34 12.78 -14.25 -2.72
N MET A 35 11.84 -13.63 -2.01
CA MET A 35 11.71 -12.18 -1.98
C MET A 35 11.30 -11.72 -0.58
N GLN A 36 11.96 -10.66 -0.13
CA GLN A 36 11.67 -9.96 1.13
C GLN A 36 11.43 -8.49 0.80
N ILE A 37 10.28 -7.97 1.24
CA ILE A 37 9.93 -6.55 1.05
C ILE A 37 9.71 -5.96 2.44
N GLY A 38 10.49 -4.94 2.78
CA GLY A 38 10.36 -4.19 4.02
C GLY A 38 10.10 -2.71 3.74
N SER A 39 9.40 -2.06 4.67
CA SER A 39 9.17 -0.61 4.65
C SER A 39 9.68 0.02 5.95
N ARG A 40 10.34 1.17 5.85
CA ARG A 40 10.71 2.02 6.99
C ARG A 40 10.15 3.42 6.76
N CYS A 41 9.62 4.03 7.80
CA CYS A 41 8.97 5.34 7.74
C CYS A 41 9.53 6.25 8.84
N LEU A 42 9.61 7.55 8.54
CA LEU A 42 9.79 8.60 9.53
C LEU A 42 8.47 9.37 9.58
N TRP A 43 7.73 9.23 10.66
CA TRP A 43 6.35 9.71 10.80
C TRP A 43 5.93 9.82 12.27
N ASP A 44 4.78 10.42 12.54
CA ASP A 44 4.23 10.53 13.91
C ASP A 44 3.40 9.27 14.25
N PRO A 45 3.78 8.44 15.23
CA PRO A 45 3.06 7.22 15.57
C PRO A 45 1.66 7.46 16.17
N ALA A 46 1.34 8.69 16.59
CA ALA A 46 0.02 9.02 17.13
C ALA A 46 -1.00 9.32 16.02
N THR A 47 -0.56 9.79 14.87
CA THR A 47 -1.43 10.29 13.80
C THR A 47 -1.26 9.54 12.49
N ASP A 48 -0.03 9.18 12.12
CA ASP A 48 0.26 8.49 10.87
C ASP A 48 0.09 6.98 11.00
N THR A 49 -0.41 6.35 9.94
CA THR A 49 -0.62 4.89 9.93
C THR A 49 -0.49 4.29 8.54
N PHE A 50 -0.47 2.96 8.49
CA PHE A 50 -0.47 2.20 7.25
C PHE A 50 -1.29 0.93 7.32
N SER A 51 -1.67 0.44 6.15
CA SER A 51 -2.24 -0.89 5.97
C SER A 51 -1.48 -1.61 4.85
N SER A 52 -1.26 -2.91 5.04
CA SER A 52 -0.52 -3.76 4.11
C SER A 52 -1.34 -5.01 3.77
N TYR A 53 -1.34 -5.39 2.50
CA TYR A 53 -1.98 -6.62 2.05
C TYR A 53 -1.17 -7.31 0.95
N VAL A 54 -0.99 -8.63 1.09
CA VAL A 54 -0.31 -9.49 0.12
C VAL A 54 -1.32 -10.44 -0.51
N PHE A 55 -1.39 -10.40 -1.83
CA PHE A 55 -2.04 -11.41 -2.65
C PHE A 55 -0.97 -12.30 -3.30
N LYS A 56 -1.25 -13.60 -3.37
CA LYS A 56 -0.39 -14.57 -4.04
C LYS A 56 -1.25 -15.63 -4.72
N ASN A 57 -0.92 -15.98 -5.95
CA ASN A 57 -1.48 -17.13 -6.64
C ASN A 57 -0.35 -18.05 -7.15
N THR A 58 -0.62 -18.89 -8.16
CA THR A 58 0.37 -19.81 -8.72
C THR A 58 1.42 -19.15 -9.60
N SER A 59 1.17 -17.96 -10.15
CA SER A 59 2.04 -17.32 -11.14
C SER A 59 2.63 -15.99 -10.70
N LEU A 60 1.98 -15.26 -9.78
CA LEU A 60 2.41 -13.94 -9.34
C LEU A 60 2.10 -13.67 -7.87
N PHE A 61 2.76 -12.64 -7.34
CA PHE A 61 2.39 -11.98 -6.10
C PHE A 61 2.07 -10.51 -6.36
N ALA A 62 1.26 -9.93 -5.49
CA ALA A 62 1.00 -8.50 -5.44
C ALA A 62 0.97 -8.04 -3.97
N LEU A 63 1.86 -7.12 -3.61
CA LEU A 63 1.85 -6.45 -2.31
C LEU A 63 1.32 -5.02 -2.50
N ALA A 64 0.33 -4.62 -1.71
CA ALA A 64 -0.16 -3.25 -1.65
C ALA A 64 0.03 -2.67 -0.25
N ASN A 65 0.73 -1.55 -0.18
CA ASN A 65 0.86 -0.72 1.01
C ASN A 65 0.11 0.59 0.80
N VAL A 66 -0.72 0.95 1.78
CA VAL A 66 -1.43 2.23 1.84
C VAL A 66 -0.94 2.95 3.09
N TYR A 67 -0.32 4.11 2.91
CA TYR A 67 0.08 4.99 3.99
C TYR A 67 -0.91 6.15 4.07
N ALA A 68 -1.40 6.41 5.28
CA ALA A 68 -2.20 7.57 5.61
C ALA A 68 -1.34 8.48 6.48
N ILE A 69 -0.95 9.62 5.91
CA ILE A 69 -0.14 10.62 6.60
C ILE A 69 -1.06 11.79 6.95
N TYR A 70 -1.16 12.11 8.23
CA TYR A 70 -1.98 13.20 8.70
C TYR A 70 -1.45 14.53 8.15
N PHE A 71 -2.36 15.33 7.62
CA PHE A 71 -2.09 16.63 7.03
C PHE A 71 -2.96 17.64 7.77
N GLU A 72 -2.31 18.48 8.58
CA GLU A 72 -2.97 19.51 9.37
C GLU A 72 -3.69 20.55 8.51
#